data_AF-A0A398AYB5-F1
#
_entry.id   AF-A0A398AYB5-F1
#
_cell.length_a   1.000
_cell.length_b   1.000
_cell.length_c   1.000
_cell.angle_alpha   90.00
_cell.angle_beta   90.00
_cell.angle_gamma   90.00
#
_symmetry.space_group_name_H-M   'P 1'
#
loop_
_entity.id
_entity.type
_entity.pdbx_description
1 polymer ?
#
loop_
_entity_poly.entity_id
_entity_poly.type
_entity_poly.pdbx_seq_one_letter_code
_entity_poly.pdbx_strand_id
1 'polypeptide(L)'
;MRRLEELFNRYKDPYSDMILAEGVSVLCSDLQVEPQDIVTLVLSWHMNAATACEFSREEFVGGLQALGVDSIGKLQEKLAFMRSELKDEQKFYDIYSFAFGWAKEKGQKSLALDTAIGMWQLLFAEKEWPLVNHWCDFLQDRHNKAISKDTWAQLLEFARTVNPMLSNYDAEGAWPYLIDEFVEYLYDKSVVDK
;
A
#
# COMPACT_ATOMS: atom_id res chain seq x y z
N MET A 1 -3.31 28.90 2.58
CA MET A 1 -2.76 28.70 3.93
C MET A 1 -3.83 28.71 5.01
N ARG A 2 -4.50 29.84 5.33
CA ARG A 2 -5.51 29.88 6.41
C ARG A 2 -6.61 28.80 6.35
N ARG A 3 -7.18 28.52 5.17
CA ARG A 3 -8.19 27.46 5.00
C ARG A 3 -7.65 26.04 5.27
N LEU A 4 -6.40 25.78 4.92
CA LEU A 4 -5.75 24.49 5.18
C LEU A 4 -5.47 24.30 6.67
N GLU A 5 -5.10 25.37 7.37
CA GLU A 5 -4.97 25.35 8.83
C GLU A 5 -6.30 25.06 9.52
N GLU A 6 -7.38 25.72 9.08
CA GLU A 6 -8.74 25.46 9.57
C GLU A 6 -9.18 24.01 9.30
N LEU A 7 -8.84 23.48 8.12
CA LEU A 7 -9.13 22.09 7.77
C LEU A 7 -8.31 21.09 8.60
N PHE A 8 -7.01 21.34 8.81
CA PHE A 8 -6.18 20.52 9.69
C PHE A 8 -6.75 20.48 11.11
N ASN A 9 -7.09 21.64 11.67
CA ASN A 9 -7.66 21.75 13.01
C ASN A 9 -9.01 21.05 13.17
N ARG A 10 -9.75 20.79 12.09
CA ARG A 10 -11.00 20.00 12.12
C ARG A 10 -10.75 18.53 12.47
N TYR A 11 -9.64 17.96 12.02
CA TYR A 11 -9.31 16.53 12.19
C TYR A 11 -8.21 16.28 13.22
N LYS A 12 -7.50 17.33 13.64
CA LYS A 12 -6.42 17.28 14.61
C LYS A 12 -6.92 16.70 15.95
N ASP A 13 -6.09 15.86 16.55
CA ASP A 13 -6.28 15.32 17.89
C ASP A 13 -6.27 16.45 18.96
N PRO A 14 -7.12 16.39 20.00
CA PRO A 14 -7.16 17.43 21.04
C PRO A 14 -5.90 17.54 21.89
N TYR A 15 -5.06 16.48 21.94
CA TYR A 15 -3.94 16.35 22.86
C TYR A 15 -2.57 16.36 22.17
N SER A 16 -2.52 16.29 20.83
CA SER A 16 -1.29 16.28 20.04
C SER A 16 -1.41 17.16 18.80
N ASP A 17 -0.30 17.64 18.24
CA ASP A 17 -0.29 18.43 16.99
C ASP A 17 -0.33 17.57 15.72
N MET A 18 -1.15 16.52 15.74
CA MET A 18 -1.26 15.50 14.70
C MET A 18 -2.73 15.19 14.43
N ILE A 19 -3.03 14.71 13.23
CA ILE A 19 -4.26 13.97 12.96
C ILE A 19 -3.94 12.51 13.26
N LEU A 20 -4.64 11.91 14.23
CA LEU A 20 -4.48 10.49 14.59
C LEU A 20 -5.61 9.64 14.00
N ALA A 21 -5.69 8.36 14.36
CA ALA A 21 -6.59 7.38 13.76
C ALA A 21 -8.06 7.82 13.73
N GLU A 22 -8.56 8.43 14.81
CA GLU A 22 -9.92 8.97 14.87
C GLU A 22 -10.11 10.12 13.88
N GLY A 23 -9.14 11.02 13.80
CA GLY A 23 -9.16 12.14 12.85
C GLY A 23 -9.09 11.68 11.39
N VAL A 24 -8.25 10.69 11.09
CA VAL A 24 -8.19 10.04 9.77
C VAL A 24 -9.53 9.38 9.43
N SER A 25 -10.17 8.73 10.41
CA SER A 25 -11.48 8.09 10.20
C SER A 25 -12.56 9.12 9.85
N VAL A 26 -12.60 10.27 10.54
CA VAL A 26 -13.53 11.36 10.23
C VAL A 26 -13.21 11.97 8.85
N LEU A 27 -11.93 12.14 8.50
CA LEU A 27 -11.52 12.59 7.16
C LEU A 27 -12.03 11.64 6.06
N CYS A 28 -11.86 10.33 6.24
CA CYS A 28 -12.35 9.32 5.28
C CYS A 28 -13.88 9.38 5.15
N SER A 29 -14.60 9.52 6.27
CA SER A 29 -16.05 9.70 6.26
C SER A 29 -16.49 10.95 5.51
N ASP A 30 -15.80 12.09 5.71
CA ASP A 30 -16.09 13.34 4.99
C ASP A 30 -15.77 13.22 3.49
N LEU A 31 -14.77 12.42 3.13
CA LEU A 31 -14.42 12.08 1.76
C LEU A 31 -15.38 11.05 1.13
N GLN A 32 -16.22 10.39 1.94
CA GLN A 32 -17.12 9.31 1.53
C GLN A 32 -16.37 8.09 1.00
N VAL A 33 -15.26 7.74 1.66
CA VAL A 33 -14.46 6.55 1.37
C VAL A 33 -14.23 5.74 2.63
N GLU A 34 -14.05 4.44 2.48
CA GLU A 34 -13.64 3.59 3.60
C GLU A 34 -12.17 3.83 3.96
N PRO A 35 -11.75 3.77 5.24
CA PRO A 35 -10.35 3.95 5.62
C PRO A 35 -9.38 2.98 4.92
N GLN A 36 -9.86 1.79 4.57
CA GLN A 36 -9.08 0.72 3.90
C GLN A 36 -9.14 0.81 2.36
N ASP A 37 -9.85 1.80 1.81
CA ASP A 37 -9.90 2.00 0.36
C ASP A 37 -8.51 2.41 -0.17
N ILE A 38 -8.09 1.85 -1.31
CA ILE A 38 -6.79 2.15 -1.94
C ILE A 38 -6.52 3.65 -2.10
N VAL A 39 -7.56 4.46 -2.28
CA VAL A 39 -7.39 5.91 -2.43
C VAL A 39 -6.81 6.58 -1.17
N THR A 40 -6.97 6.00 0.02
CA THR A 40 -6.35 6.52 1.25
C THR A 40 -4.84 6.30 1.25
N LEU A 41 -4.36 5.18 0.69
CA LEU A 41 -2.94 4.94 0.43
C LEU A 41 -2.38 5.94 -0.59
N VAL A 42 -3.08 6.16 -1.70
CA VAL A 42 -2.62 7.11 -2.75
C VAL A 42 -2.61 8.55 -2.24
N LEU A 43 -3.63 8.95 -1.46
CA LEU A 43 -3.66 10.24 -0.78
C LEU A 43 -2.46 10.40 0.16
N SER A 44 -2.19 9.37 0.97
CA SER A 44 -1.06 9.36 1.91
C SER A 44 0.28 9.46 1.18
N TRP A 45 0.40 8.84 0.01
CA TRP A 45 1.58 8.95 -0.85
C TRP A 45 1.79 10.38 -1.37
N HIS A 46 0.74 11.05 -1.85
CA HIS A 46 0.82 12.46 -2.26
C HIS A 46 1.19 13.40 -1.11
N MET A 47 0.77 13.06 0.10
CA MET A 47 1.10 13.81 1.32
C MET A 47 2.46 13.44 1.91
N ASN A 48 3.16 12.48 1.30
CA ASN A 48 4.42 11.92 1.79
C ASN A 48 4.35 11.47 3.26
N ALA A 49 3.24 10.86 3.64
CA ALA A 49 2.96 10.47 5.03
C ALA A 49 3.89 9.35 5.50
N ALA A 50 4.48 9.53 6.67
CA ALA A 50 5.45 8.57 7.20
C ALA A 50 4.83 7.28 7.73
N THR A 51 3.58 7.30 8.22
CA THR A 51 2.95 6.17 8.91
C THR A 51 1.44 6.17 8.67
N ALA A 52 0.85 4.98 8.52
CA ALA A 52 -0.58 4.81 8.37
C ALA A 52 -1.37 5.28 9.59
N CYS A 53 -2.60 5.73 9.36
CA CYS A 53 -3.52 6.21 10.39
C CYS A 53 -3.06 7.47 11.14
N GLU A 54 -2.02 8.16 10.70
CA GLU A 54 -1.63 9.47 11.23
C GLU A 54 -1.13 10.42 10.15
N PHE A 55 -1.32 11.73 10.37
CA PHE A 55 -0.68 12.79 9.60
C PHE A 55 -0.17 13.88 10.53
N SER A 56 1.08 14.27 10.33
CA SER A 56 1.59 15.52 10.87
C SER A 56 0.97 16.73 10.16
N ARG A 57 1.08 17.89 10.81
CA ARG A 57 0.69 19.17 10.22
C ARG A 57 1.40 19.40 8.88
N GLU A 58 2.69 19.11 8.80
CA GLU A 58 3.49 19.34 7.59
C GLU A 58 3.04 18.45 6.44
N GLU A 59 2.87 17.14 6.68
CA GLU A 59 2.35 16.20 5.68
C GLU A 59 0.96 16.61 5.20
N PHE A 60 0.07 16.98 6.13
CA PHE A 60 -1.31 17.32 5.77
C PHE A 60 -1.42 18.65 5.03
N VAL A 61 -0.91 19.73 5.61
CA VAL A 61 -1.02 21.07 5.02
C VAL A 61 -0.15 21.17 3.77
N GLY A 62 1.08 20.66 3.82
CA GLY A 62 2.02 20.68 2.70
C GLY A 62 1.54 19.81 1.54
N GLY A 63 1.08 18.59 1.83
CA GLY A 63 0.56 17.66 0.82
C GLY A 63 -0.69 18.20 0.10
N LEU A 64 -1.69 18.69 0.84
CA LEU A 64 -2.88 19.28 0.22
C LEU A 64 -2.55 20.56 -0.56
N GLN A 65 -1.61 21.37 -0.08
CA GLN A 65 -1.12 22.53 -0.81
C GLN A 65 -0.45 22.13 -2.14
N ALA A 66 0.40 21.11 -2.14
CA ALA A 66 1.04 20.59 -3.35
C ALA A 66 0.01 20.03 -4.36
N LEU A 67 -1.08 19.44 -3.86
CA LEU A 67 -2.22 18.98 -4.67
C LEU A 67 -3.13 20.11 -5.18
N GLY A 68 -2.92 21.35 -4.73
CA GLY A 68 -3.78 22.49 -5.05
C GLY A 68 -5.18 22.39 -4.43
N VAL A 69 -5.32 21.66 -3.33
CA VAL A 69 -6.56 21.41 -2.59
C VAL A 69 -6.59 22.28 -1.34
N ASP A 70 -7.73 22.92 -1.05
CA ASP A 70 -7.94 23.71 0.18
C ASP A 70 -9.28 23.43 0.87
N SER A 71 -10.00 22.39 0.44
CA SER A 71 -11.29 21.98 1.01
C SER A 71 -11.57 20.49 0.74
N ILE A 72 -12.47 19.90 1.52
CA ILE A 72 -12.93 18.51 1.30
C ILE A 72 -13.55 18.31 -0.07
N GLY A 73 -14.40 19.22 -0.53
CA GLY A 73 -15.02 19.10 -1.87
C GLY A 73 -13.98 19.01 -3.00
N LYS A 74 -12.93 19.84 -2.95
CA LYS A 74 -11.83 19.75 -3.92
C LYS A 74 -11.01 18.47 -3.77
N LEU A 75 -10.85 17.95 -2.54
CA LEU A 75 -10.15 16.69 -2.32
C LEU A 75 -10.96 15.52 -2.90
N GLN A 76 -12.29 15.52 -2.73
CA GLN A 76 -13.19 14.55 -3.32
C GLN A 76 -13.09 14.53 -4.86
N GLU A 77 -13.03 15.70 -5.49
CA GLU A 77 -12.82 15.83 -6.94
C GLU A 77 -11.50 15.19 -7.43
N LYS A 78 -10.50 15.05 -6.55
CA LYS A 78 -9.21 14.42 -6.88
C LYS A 78 -9.20 12.90 -6.73
N LEU A 79 -10.18 12.29 -6.07
CA LEU A 79 -10.17 10.85 -5.78
C LEU A 79 -10.16 10.00 -7.06
N ALA A 80 -10.94 10.37 -8.07
CA ALA A 80 -10.96 9.68 -9.36
C ALA A 80 -9.60 9.77 -10.08
N PHE A 81 -8.95 10.94 -10.00
CA PHE A 81 -7.60 11.13 -10.51
C PHE A 81 -6.60 10.23 -9.77
N MET A 82 -6.62 10.21 -8.44
CA MET A 82 -5.75 9.38 -7.61
C MET A 82 -5.85 7.89 -7.96
N ARG A 83 -7.07 7.37 -8.17
CA ARG A 83 -7.24 5.99 -8.66
C ARG A 83 -6.62 5.77 -10.03
N SER A 84 -6.80 6.72 -10.94
CA SER A 84 -6.25 6.61 -12.30
C SER A 84 -4.72 6.59 -12.33
N GLU A 85 -4.05 7.14 -11.32
CA GLU A 85 -2.58 7.15 -11.22
C GLU A 85 -1.99 5.75 -11.03
N LEU A 86 -2.73 4.82 -10.42
CA LEU A 86 -2.29 3.43 -10.24
C LEU A 86 -2.18 2.66 -11.57
N LYS A 87 -2.77 3.18 -12.65
CA LYS A 87 -2.63 2.61 -14.00
C LYS A 87 -1.29 2.93 -14.65
N ASP A 88 -0.60 3.97 -14.18
CA ASP A 88 0.74 4.30 -14.63
C ASP A 88 1.75 3.38 -13.95
N GLU A 89 2.61 2.72 -14.74
CA GLU A 89 3.52 1.70 -14.19
C GLU A 89 4.53 2.28 -13.21
N GLN A 90 5.05 3.48 -13.47
CA GLN A 90 6.05 4.11 -12.62
C GLN A 90 5.41 4.57 -11.31
N LYS A 91 4.24 5.23 -11.39
CA LYS A 91 3.51 5.63 -10.18
C LYS A 91 3.07 4.44 -9.35
N PHE A 92 2.61 3.36 -9.98
CA PHE A 92 2.29 2.14 -9.25
C PHE A 92 3.52 1.61 -8.51
N TYR A 93 4.68 1.55 -9.16
CA TYR A 93 5.94 1.15 -8.52
C TYR A 93 6.29 2.05 -7.33
N ASP A 94 6.15 3.36 -7.48
CA ASP A 94 6.45 4.33 -6.42
C ASP A 94 5.49 4.19 -5.24
N ILE A 95 4.18 4.03 -5.50
CA ILE A 95 3.13 3.83 -4.49
C ILE A 95 3.31 2.48 -3.79
N TYR A 96 3.58 1.40 -4.53
CA TYR A 96 3.87 0.08 -3.99
C TYR A 96 5.11 0.11 -3.07
N SER A 97 6.17 0.81 -3.49
CA SER A 97 7.39 0.96 -2.69
C SER A 97 7.15 1.79 -1.42
N PHE A 98 6.32 2.83 -1.52
CA PHE A 98 5.90 3.66 -0.40
C PHE A 98 5.06 2.88 0.63
N ALA A 99 4.12 2.04 0.17
CA ALA A 99 3.19 1.30 1.01
C ALA A 99 3.87 0.49 2.11
N PHE A 100 5.04 -0.12 1.83
CA PHE A 100 5.80 -0.86 2.84
C PHE A 100 6.21 0.01 4.04
N GLY A 101 6.75 1.21 3.76
CA GLY A 101 7.21 2.14 4.78
C GLY A 101 6.06 2.76 5.56
N TRP A 102 4.96 3.03 4.86
CA TRP A 102 3.74 3.61 5.41
C TRP A 102 2.97 2.61 6.31
N ALA A 103 2.86 1.35 5.89
CA ALA A 103 2.05 0.33 6.58
C ALA A 103 2.73 -0.30 7.80
N LYS A 104 4.07 -0.30 7.86
CA LYS A 104 4.81 -0.93 8.96
C LYS A 104 4.73 -0.09 10.23
N GLU A 105 4.75 -0.76 11.38
CA GLU A 105 4.82 -0.07 12.66
C GLU A 105 6.11 0.75 12.81
N LYS A 106 6.02 1.85 13.55
CA LYS A 106 7.13 2.75 13.81
C LYS A 106 8.25 2.02 14.54
N GLY A 107 9.48 2.17 14.04
CA GLY A 107 10.66 1.49 14.57
C GLY A 107 10.88 0.06 14.06
N GLN A 108 9.88 -0.57 13.42
CA GLN A 108 10.05 -1.89 12.82
C GLN A 108 10.75 -1.83 11.47
N LYS A 109 11.52 -2.88 11.17
CA LYS A 109 12.21 -3.08 9.87
C LYS A 109 11.41 -3.96 8.90
N SER A 110 10.41 -4.66 9.40
CA SER A 110 9.58 -5.61 8.67
C SER A 110 8.11 -5.27 8.85
N LEU A 111 7.29 -5.70 7.89
CA LEU A 111 5.84 -5.55 7.90
C LEU A 111 5.20 -6.79 8.55
N ALA A 112 4.24 -6.58 9.46
CA ALA A 112 3.49 -7.70 10.04
C ALA A 112 2.77 -8.48 8.92
N LEU A 113 2.68 -9.81 9.08
CA LEU A 113 2.18 -10.68 8.01
C LEU A 113 0.76 -10.31 7.56
N ASP A 114 -0.17 -10.15 8.52
CA ASP A 114 -1.56 -9.81 8.21
C ASP A 114 -1.68 -8.46 7.48
N THR A 115 -0.86 -7.48 7.88
CA THR A 115 -0.78 -6.18 7.20
C THR A 115 -0.22 -6.32 5.79
N ALA A 116 0.82 -7.13 5.59
CA ALA A 116 1.40 -7.37 4.27
C ALA A 116 0.38 -8.03 3.32
N ILE A 117 -0.35 -9.05 3.79
CA ILE A 117 -1.42 -9.72 3.05
C ILE A 117 -2.50 -8.71 2.63
N GLY A 118 -3.02 -7.93 3.59
CA GLY A 118 -4.05 -6.92 3.30
C GLY A 118 -3.58 -5.89 2.28
N MET A 119 -2.33 -5.42 2.38
CA MET A 119 -1.77 -4.46 1.42
C MET A 119 -1.58 -5.06 0.03
N TRP A 120 -1.14 -6.31 -0.09
CA TRP A 120 -1.01 -6.96 -1.39
C TRP A 120 -2.38 -7.19 -2.05
N GLN A 121 -3.37 -7.66 -1.29
CA GLN A 121 -4.73 -7.80 -1.80
C GLN A 121 -5.29 -6.45 -2.29
N LEU A 122 -5.03 -5.37 -1.55
CA LEU A 122 -5.46 -4.03 -1.91
C LEU A 122 -4.75 -3.52 -3.19
N LEU A 123 -3.43 -3.69 -3.29
CA LEU A 123 -2.63 -3.20 -4.41
C LEU A 123 -2.87 -4.00 -5.71
N PHE A 124 -2.93 -5.33 -5.62
CA PHE A 124 -3.12 -6.19 -6.79
C PHE A 124 -4.60 -6.32 -7.20
N ALA A 125 -5.55 -5.77 -6.44
CA ALA A 125 -6.90 -5.52 -6.93
C ALA A 125 -6.94 -4.44 -8.03
N GLU A 126 -6.01 -3.47 -7.99
CA GLU A 126 -5.89 -2.41 -9.01
C GLU A 126 -4.93 -2.80 -10.14
N LYS A 127 -3.98 -3.71 -9.86
CA LYS A 127 -3.06 -4.30 -10.84
C LYS A 127 -3.19 -5.81 -10.80
N GLU A 128 -4.10 -6.34 -11.61
CA GLU A 128 -4.44 -7.77 -11.61
C GLU A 128 -3.20 -8.67 -11.76
N TRP A 129 -2.83 -9.31 -10.65
CA TRP A 129 -1.83 -10.37 -10.63
C TRP A 129 -2.50 -11.68 -10.22
N PRO A 130 -2.65 -12.66 -11.14
CA PRO A 130 -3.47 -13.86 -10.90
C PRO A 130 -3.03 -14.73 -9.71
N LEU A 131 -1.78 -14.60 -9.28
CA LEU A 131 -1.20 -15.41 -8.22
C LEU A 131 -1.28 -14.76 -6.83
N VAL A 132 -1.87 -13.57 -6.68
CA VAL A 132 -1.91 -12.85 -5.39
C VAL A 132 -2.56 -13.65 -4.27
N ASN A 133 -3.69 -14.33 -4.53
CA ASN A 133 -4.37 -15.12 -3.52
C ASN A 133 -3.54 -16.34 -3.11
N HIS A 134 -2.95 -17.05 -4.09
CA HIS A 134 -2.07 -18.17 -3.82
C HIS A 134 -0.82 -17.75 -3.02
N TRP A 135 -0.28 -16.56 -3.29
CA TRP A 135 0.81 -15.98 -2.52
C TRP A 135 0.39 -15.72 -1.07
N CYS A 136 -0.79 -15.14 -0.86
CA CYS A 136 -1.31 -14.89 0.49
C CYS A 136 -1.55 -16.21 1.26
N ASP A 137 -2.16 -17.21 0.61
CA ASP A 137 -2.40 -18.53 1.18
C ASP A 137 -1.07 -19.23 1.55
N PHE A 138 -0.09 -19.19 0.65
CA PHE A 138 1.25 -19.73 0.88
C PHE A 138 1.91 -19.12 2.13
N LEU A 139 1.84 -17.79 2.27
CA LEU A 139 2.46 -17.12 3.41
C LEU A 139 1.79 -17.51 4.73
N GLN A 140 0.48 -17.73 4.73
CA GLN A 140 -0.25 -18.19 5.92
C GLN A 140 0.05 -19.67 6.24
N ASP A 141 0.12 -20.52 5.21
CA ASP A 141 0.34 -21.96 5.34
C ASP A 141 1.77 -22.32 5.74
N ARG A 142 2.78 -21.68 5.12
CA ARG A 142 4.19 -22.11 5.19
C ARG A 142 5.14 -21.10 5.83
N HIS A 143 4.91 -19.79 5.65
CA HIS A 143 5.86 -18.78 6.13
C HIS A 143 5.57 -18.31 7.57
N ASN A 144 4.34 -17.87 7.82
CA ASN A 144 3.82 -17.37 9.10
C ASN A 144 4.74 -16.39 9.86
N LYS A 145 5.40 -15.48 9.14
CA LYS A 145 6.38 -14.51 9.67
C LYS A 145 6.24 -13.15 9.00
N ALA A 146 6.82 -12.13 9.64
CA ALA A 146 6.86 -10.76 9.13
C ALA A 146 7.66 -10.66 7.82
N ILE A 147 7.19 -9.81 6.91
CA ILE A 147 7.73 -9.62 5.56
C ILE A 147 8.82 -8.55 5.57
N SER A 148 9.96 -8.88 4.95
CA SER A 148 11.08 -7.94 4.79
C SER A 148 10.84 -6.96 3.64
N LYS A 149 11.53 -5.81 3.66
CA LYS A 149 11.48 -4.83 2.56
C LYS A 149 11.96 -5.42 1.22
N ASP A 150 12.96 -6.28 1.27
CA ASP A 150 13.53 -6.92 0.09
C ASP A 150 12.51 -7.87 -0.55
N THR A 151 11.94 -8.79 0.23
CA THR A 151 10.86 -9.69 -0.19
C THR A 151 9.68 -8.91 -0.79
N TRP A 152 9.26 -7.81 -0.13
CA TRP A 152 8.21 -6.94 -0.64
C TRP A 152 8.53 -6.41 -2.03
N ALA A 153 9.73 -5.84 -2.23
CA ALA A 153 10.16 -5.30 -3.52
C ALA A 153 10.28 -6.39 -4.59
N GLN A 154 10.88 -7.53 -4.25
CA GLN A 154 11.10 -8.65 -5.17
C GLN A 154 9.80 -9.29 -5.64
N LEU A 155 8.75 -9.30 -4.81
CA LEU A 155 7.44 -9.81 -5.25
C LEU A 155 6.85 -8.97 -6.39
N LEU A 156 7.01 -7.65 -6.37
CA LEU A 156 6.53 -6.82 -7.48
C LEU A 156 7.31 -7.13 -8.76
N GLU A 157 8.63 -7.32 -8.65
CA GLU A 157 9.44 -7.69 -9.82
C GLU A 157 9.03 -9.06 -10.36
N PHE A 158 8.81 -10.03 -9.48
CA PHE A 158 8.29 -11.36 -9.84
C PHE A 158 6.95 -11.25 -10.56
N ALA A 159 5.99 -10.51 -10.00
CA ALA A 159 4.67 -10.31 -10.59
C ALA A 159 4.70 -9.63 -11.97
N ARG A 160 5.74 -8.84 -12.26
CA ARG A 160 5.93 -8.15 -13.55
C ARG A 160 6.65 -8.97 -14.59
N THR A 161 7.59 -9.82 -14.17
CA THR A 161 8.55 -10.48 -15.08
C THR A 161 8.28 -11.96 -15.26
N VAL A 162 7.72 -12.63 -14.26
CA VAL A 162 7.43 -14.06 -14.30
C VAL A 162 6.00 -14.27 -14.74
N ASN A 163 5.81 -15.12 -15.74
CA ASN A 163 4.47 -15.43 -16.24
C ASN A 163 3.69 -16.27 -15.21
N PRO A 164 2.36 -16.16 -15.15
CA PRO A 164 1.56 -16.91 -14.17
C PRO A 164 1.65 -18.43 -14.28
N MET A 165 2.05 -18.96 -15.45
CA MET A 165 2.31 -20.38 -15.68
C MET A 165 3.75 -20.80 -15.34
N LEU A 166 4.53 -19.87 -14.78
CA LEU A 166 5.93 -20.05 -14.36
C LEU A 166 6.89 -20.54 -15.46
N SER A 167 6.51 -20.49 -16.74
CA SER A 167 7.32 -21.10 -17.82
C SER A 167 8.63 -20.35 -18.13
N ASN A 168 8.80 -19.15 -17.58
CA ASN A 168 10.05 -18.37 -17.64
C ASN A 168 10.67 -18.12 -16.26
N TYR A 169 10.20 -18.81 -15.22
CA TYR A 169 10.83 -18.77 -13.91
C TYR A 169 12.13 -19.58 -13.92
N ASP A 170 13.16 -19.05 -13.27
CA ASP A 170 14.48 -19.68 -13.11
C ASP A 170 14.78 -19.83 -11.62
N ALA A 171 14.81 -21.07 -11.15
CA ALA A 171 15.11 -21.42 -9.76
C ALA A 171 16.59 -21.21 -9.38
N GLU A 172 17.49 -21.08 -10.36
CA GLU A 172 18.89 -20.71 -10.14
C GLU A 172 19.10 -19.18 -10.21
N GLY A 173 18.01 -18.43 -10.45
CA GLY A 173 18.01 -16.97 -10.50
C GLY A 173 18.26 -16.31 -9.14
N ALA A 174 18.35 -14.98 -9.15
CA ALA A 174 18.62 -14.18 -7.95
C ALA A 174 17.36 -13.84 -7.13
N TRP A 175 16.37 -14.73 -7.11
CA TRP A 175 15.15 -14.54 -6.33
C TRP A 175 15.39 -14.79 -4.84
N PRO A 176 14.66 -14.11 -3.92
CA PRO A 176 14.65 -14.49 -2.52
C PRO A 176 14.12 -15.91 -2.35
N TYR A 177 14.73 -16.66 -1.43
CA TYR A 177 14.31 -18.02 -1.08
C TYR A 177 12.79 -18.18 -0.87
N LEU A 178 12.13 -17.16 -0.31
CA LEU A 178 10.69 -17.20 -0.08
C LEU A 178 9.86 -17.24 -1.39
N ILE A 179 10.35 -16.62 -2.46
CA ILE A 179 9.72 -16.69 -3.78
C ILE A 179 9.92 -18.08 -4.38
N ASP A 180 11.09 -18.68 -4.19
CA ASP A 180 11.35 -20.05 -4.65
C ASP A 180 10.46 -21.06 -3.91
N GLU A 181 10.30 -20.90 -2.60
CA GLU A 181 9.36 -21.69 -1.79
C GLU A 181 7.90 -21.53 -2.24
N PHE A 182 7.53 -20.32 -2.69
CA PHE A 182 6.20 -20.07 -3.24
C PHE A 182 5.99 -20.80 -4.57
N VAL A 183 6.98 -20.81 -5.46
CA VAL A 183 6.91 -21.55 -6.71
C VAL A 183 6.75 -23.06 -6.44
N GLU A 184 7.55 -23.62 -5.53
CA GLU A 184 7.38 -25.03 -5.15
C GLU A 184 6.01 -25.30 -4.50
N TYR A 185 5.47 -24.35 -3.72
CA TYR A 185 4.11 -24.45 -3.19
C TYR A 185 3.04 -24.53 -4.30
N LEU A 186 3.20 -23.76 -5.38
CA LEU A 186 2.28 -23.80 -6.53
C LEU A 186 2.32 -25.15 -7.24
N TYR A 187 3.51 -25.75 -7.40
CA TYR A 187 3.66 -27.09 -7.96
C TYR A 187 3.06 -28.17 -7.05
N ASP A 188 3.34 -28.12 -5.74
CA ASP A 188 2.82 -29.07 -4.75
C ASP A 188 1.27 -29.11 -4.72
N LYS A 189 0.63 -27.95 -4.92
CA LYS A 189 -0.82 -27.80 -4.96
C LYS A 189 -1.42 -28.03 -6.35
N SER A 190 -0.60 -28.34 -7.35
CA SER A 190 -1.00 -28.49 -8.76
C SER A 190 -1.77 -27.28 -9.30
N VAL A 191 -1.40 -26.08 -8.84
CA VAL A 191 -1.90 -24.81 -9.38
C VAL A 191 -1.28 -24.54 -10.75
N VAL A 192 -0.01 -24.96 -10.90
CA VAL A 192 0.78 -24.88 -12.13
C VAL A 192 1.45 -26.23 -12.34
N ASP A 193 1.57 -26.67 -13.60
CA ASP A 193 2.33 -27.87 -13.96
C ASP A 193 3.84 -27.60 -13.89
N LYS A 194 4.61 -28.59 -13.44
CA LYS A 194 6.07 -28.51 -13.35
C LYS A 194 6.76 -28.66 -14.70
#